data_AF-A0A261FN77-F1
#
_entry.id   AF-A0A261FN77-F1
#
_cell.length_a   1.000
_cell.length_b   1.000
_cell.length_c   1.000
_cell.angle_alpha   90.00
_cell.angle_beta   90.00
_cell.angle_gamma   90.00
#
_symmetry.space_group_name_H-M   'P 1'
#
loop_
_entity.id
_entity.type
_entity.pdbx_description
1 polymer ?
#
loop_
_entity_poly.entity_id
_entity_poly.type
_entity_poly.pdbx_seq_one_letter_code
_entity_poly.pdbx_strand_id
1 'polypeptide(L)'
;MDTEYGTKADGGRRRAYIAIDLKSFYASVECHDRGLDPLTTHLVVADETRTDKTICLAVSPSLKAYGIPGRARLFEAKQRLGTVNAERAAKLPGGRFVGESCDARDLARSPALKASMVIARPRMAHYLKVSGRIYGIYLKYAAPEHIHVYSIDEVFIDATPYLMALGMTPHEMARAVVKDILENTGITATAGIGTNLYLAKIAMDVVAKHMPADRDGVRVAELDEMSYRRLLWDHRPLTDFWRVGRGYARKLEHAGLLTMGDIARCSMGRASDYYNEDLLYRMFGVNAELLIDHAWGWEPCTIADIKSYEPDAHSTSIGQVLTGPADWRTARLITKEMADALALDLVGKGVRTNRLTLAVGYDIASLDPAKLDDCESLGLRRLAERAARDYQGPVVRDHYGRTVPKPAVGSIGLGDFTASSDRIRMAMTMLFERIADPLLMVRRLTVIADDLATPEELAAGKRYEQLDLFDGLESDGGGGSVPMPSGDAAVADSEVPDMEGGTAKTVRGATSGATTGTSPGGGDGGLAGRRIGGAADHEEHIERTLLDIKQRFGRNAVVKAMDMEEGATGIERNMQIGGHRA
;
A
#
# COMPACT_ATOMS: atom_id res chain seq x y z
N MET A 1 10.59 -28.79 -22.37
CA MET A 1 9.34 -28.88 -21.56
C MET A 1 8.37 -27.85 -22.12
N ASP A 2 8.08 -27.89 -23.42
CA ASP A 2 7.47 -26.75 -24.15
C ASP A 2 6.02 -27.01 -24.56
N THR A 3 5.37 -28.03 -24.00
CA THR A 3 4.07 -28.54 -24.47
C THR A 3 2.94 -28.56 -23.44
N GLU A 4 3.20 -28.29 -22.15
CA GLU A 4 2.17 -28.38 -21.09
C GLU A 4 1.83 -27.05 -20.38
N TYR A 5 2.71 -26.04 -20.43
CA TYR A 5 2.47 -24.72 -19.79
C TYR A 5 1.98 -23.63 -20.74
N GLY A 6 1.54 -23.99 -21.96
CA GLY A 6 0.91 -23.04 -22.86
C GLY A 6 -0.49 -22.68 -22.37
N THR A 7 -0.75 -21.40 -22.11
CA THR A 7 -2.04 -20.83 -21.66
C THR A 7 -3.17 -21.10 -22.66
N LYS A 8 -3.72 -22.31 -22.60
CA LYS A 8 -4.96 -22.74 -23.26
C LYS A 8 -5.95 -23.21 -22.19
N ALA A 9 -6.81 -22.30 -21.76
CA ALA A 9 -7.99 -22.65 -20.99
C ALA A 9 -9.20 -21.84 -21.51
N ASP A 10 -10.30 -22.56 -21.66
CA ASP A 10 -11.60 -22.17 -22.20
C ASP A 10 -11.66 -21.69 -23.67
N GLY A 11 -12.31 -22.49 -24.53
CA GLY A 11 -12.66 -22.14 -25.90
C GLY A 11 -11.53 -21.88 -26.92
N GLY A 12 -10.25 -21.93 -26.53
CA GLY A 12 -9.11 -21.73 -27.43
C GLY A 12 -8.86 -20.29 -27.87
N ARG A 13 -9.44 -19.30 -27.18
CA ARG A 13 -9.19 -17.87 -27.43
C ARG A 13 -7.94 -17.39 -26.70
N ARG A 14 -7.10 -16.59 -27.36
CA ARG A 14 -5.97 -15.90 -26.72
C ARG A 14 -6.51 -14.78 -25.85
N ARG A 15 -6.16 -14.76 -24.55
CA ARG A 15 -6.51 -13.67 -23.63
C ARG A 15 -5.81 -12.37 -24.03
N ALA A 16 -6.46 -11.25 -23.75
CA ALA A 16 -5.93 -9.91 -23.99
C ALA A 16 -6.34 -8.97 -22.85
N TYR A 17 -5.36 -8.58 -22.05
CA TYR A 17 -5.48 -7.56 -21.02
C TYR A 17 -4.92 -6.23 -21.52
N ILE A 18 -5.59 -5.13 -21.17
CA ILE A 18 -5.15 -3.77 -21.46
C ILE A 18 -4.89 -3.04 -20.13
N ALA A 19 -3.66 -2.62 -19.88
CA ALA A 19 -3.30 -1.70 -18.81
C ALA A 19 -3.31 -0.27 -19.37
N ILE A 20 -3.86 0.71 -18.65
CA ILE A 20 -3.92 2.13 -19.07
C ILE A 20 -3.51 3.04 -17.92
N ASP A 21 -2.55 3.95 -18.17
CA ASP A 21 -1.98 4.93 -17.23
C ASP A 21 -2.19 6.36 -17.75
N LEU A 22 -2.79 7.23 -16.94
CA LEU A 22 -3.05 8.63 -17.28
C LEU A 22 -1.77 9.48 -17.09
N LYS A 23 -1.29 10.08 -18.19
CA LYS A 23 0.05 10.68 -18.23
C LYS A 23 0.18 11.84 -17.22
N SER A 24 0.90 11.59 -16.13
CA SER A 24 1.12 12.57 -15.05
C SER A 24 -0.17 13.18 -14.48
N PHE A 25 -1.18 12.33 -14.29
CA PHE A 25 -2.59 12.68 -14.07
C PHE A 25 -2.87 14.03 -13.39
N TYR A 26 -2.49 14.24 -12.12
CA TYR A 26 -2.82 15.49 -11.42
C TYR A 26 -2.24 16.73 -12.12
N ALA A 27 -1.01 16.67 -12.65
CA ALA A 27 -0.43 17.78 -13.38
C ALA A 27 -1.18 18.06 -14.69
N SER A 28 -1.65 17.00 -15.38
CA SER A 28 -2.47 17.14 -16.58
C SER A 28 -3.85 17.73 -16.31
N VAL A 29 -4.48 17.36 -15.19
CA VAL A 29 -5.72 17.97 -14.71
C VAL A 29 -5.51 19.46 -14.39
N GLU A 30 -4.46 19.81 -13.64
CA GLU A 30 -4.16 21.21 -13.31
C GLU A 30 -3.81 22.05 -14.57
N CYS A 31 -3.14 21.48 -15.57
CA CYS A 31 -2.91 22.15 -16.85
C CYS A 31 -4.22 22.38 -17.62
N HIS A 32 -5.03 21.33 -17.81
CA HIS A 32 -6.28 21.41 -18.58
C HIS A 32 -7.25 22.44 -18.00
N ASP A 33 -7.47 22.43 -16.68
CA ASP A 33 -8.33 23.40 -15.98
C ASP A 33 -7.86 24.86 -16.11
N ARG A 34 -6.59 25.09 -16.47
CA ARG A 34 -6.00 26.43 -16.69
C ARG A 34 -5.93 26.83 -18.16
N GLY A 35 -6.45 25.99 -19.08
CA GLY A 35 -6.28 26.19 -20.52
C GLY A 35 -4.82 26.02 -20.99
N LEU A 36 -4.00 25.30 -20.22
CA LEU A 36 -2.59 25.04 -20.50
C LEU A 36 -2.42 23.64 -21.07
N ASP A 37 -1.43 23.46 -21.94
CA ASP A 37 -1.12 22.18 -22.59
C ASP A 37 -0.38 21.25 -21.60
N PRO A 38 -0.94 20.08 -21.23
CA PRO A 38 -0.32 19.16 -20.28
C PRO A 38 1.07 18.65 -20.67
N LEU A 39 1.39 18.60 -21.96
CA LEU A 39 2.64 18.01 -22.46
C LEU A 39 3.80 19.01 -22.46
N THR A 40 3.52 20.29 -22.68
CA THR A 40 4.55 21.34 -22.83
C THR A 40 4.69 22.25 -21.63
N THR A 41 3.63 22.41 -20.83
CA THR A 41 3.62 23.32 -19.67
C THR A 41 4.45 22.75 -18.52
N HIS A 42 5.34 23.56 -17.96
CA HIS A 42 6.10 23.29 -16.75
C HIS A 42 5.22 23.51 -15.53
N LEU A 43 4.63 22.44 -15.02
CA LEU A 43 3.78 22.44 -13.83
C LEU A 43 4.17 21.36 -12.83
N VAL A 44 4.15 21.70 -11.54
CA VAL A 44 4.23 20.76 -10.41
C VAL A 44 2.98 20.89 -9.53
N VAL A 45 2.53 19.77 -8.96
CA VAL A 45 1.39 19.75 -8.03
C VAL A 45 1.93 19.60 -6.61
N ALA A 46 1.93 20.69 -5.85
CA ALA A 46 2.54 20.77 -4.51
C ALA A 46 1.85 21.85 -3.66
N ASP A 47 1.81 21.65 -2.34
CA ASP A 47 1.26 22.65 -1.40
C ASP A 47 2.39 23.48 -0.78
N GLU A 48 2.79 24.55 -1.48
CA GLU A 48 3.89 25.42 -1.06
C GLU A 48 3.57 26.26 0.19
N THR A 49 2.29 26.38 0.59
CA THR A 49 1.92 27.09 1.82
C THR A 49 2.31 26.33 3.10
N ARG A 50 2.83 25.09 2.97
CA ARG A 50 3.37 24.31 4.09
C ARG A 50 4.87 24.55 4.25
N THR A 51 5.66 24.22 3.22
CA THR A 51 7.13 24.33 3.18
C THR A 51 7.63 23.81 1.83
N ASP A 52 8.77 24.31 1.34
CA ASP A 52 9.46 23.74 0.17
C ASP A 52 9.98 22.30 0.39
N LYS A 53 10.00 21.82 1.65
CA LYS A 53 10.21 20.39 1.99
C LYS A 53 9.02 19.49 1.62
N THR A 54 7.90 20.07 1.15
CA THR A 54 6.72 19.32 0.70
C THR A 54 7.04 18.42 -0.50
N ILE A 55 6.24 17.37 -0.69
CA ILE A 55 6.35 16.47 -1.84
C ILE A 55 5.54 17.01 -3.02
N CYS A 56 6.09 16.97 -4.22
CA CYS A 56 5.33 17.13 -5.46
C CYS A 56 4.53 15.83 -5.70
N LEU A 57 3.20 15.92 -5.66
CA LEU A 57 2.31 14.80 -5.97
C LEU A 57 2.34 14.41 -7.45
N ALA A 58 2.57 15.40 -8.32
CA ALA A 58 2.82 15.19 -9.72
C ALA A 58 3.81 16.24 -10.26
N VAL A 59 4.51 15.86 -11.32
CA VAL A 59 5.40 16.69 -12.12
C VAL A 59 5.02 16.48 -13.57
N SER A 60 4.80 17.56 -14.31
CA SER A 60 4.46 17.54 -15.74
C SER A 60 5.53 16.83 -16.59
N PRO A 61 5.16 16.26 -17.75
CA PRO A 61 6.10 15.64 -18.70
C PRO A 61 7.26 16.54 -19.11
N SER A 62 7.00 17.83 -19.32
CA SER A 62 8.02 18.82 -19.72
C SER A 62 9.08 19.07 -18.63
N LEU A 63 8.72 19.06 -17.35
CA LEU A 63 9.68 19.15 -16.24
C LEU A 63 10.42 17.83 -15.98
N LYS A 64 9.76 16.69 -16.22
CA LYS A 64 10.43 15.38 -16.21
C LYS A 64 11.54 15.31 -17.26
N ALA A 65 11.40 15.98 -18.40
CA ALA A 65 12.45 16.08 -19.42
C ALA A 65 13.69 16.87 -18.96
N TYR A 66 13.60 17.69 -17.90
CA TYR A 66 14.76 18.29 -17.23
C TYR A 66 15.41 17.38 -16.17
N GLY A 67 14.91 16.15 -16.00
CA GLY A 67 15.39 15.19 -15.01
C GLY A 67 14.78 15.36 -13.61
N ILE A 68 13.67 16.10 -13.47
CA ILE A 68 12.96 16.21 -12.20
C ILE A 68 12.13 14.93 -11.99
N PRO A 69 12.36 14.15 -10.91
CA PRO A 69 11.65 12.89 -10.70
C PRO A 69 10.17 13.15 -10.33
N GLY A 70 9.30 12.20 -10.69
CA GLY A 70 7.84 12.36 -10.53
C GLY A 70 7.34 12.52 -9.08
N ARG A 71 8.18 12.26 -8.08
CA ARG A 71 7.93 12.42 -6.64
C ARG A 71 9.04 13.23 -5.94
N ALA A 72 9.60 14.23 -6.64
CA ALA A 72 10.56 15.19 -6.08
C ALA A 72 9.97 15.94 -4.87
N ARG A 73 10.85 16.52 -4.04
CA ARG A 73 10.49 17.62 -3.15
C ARG A 73 10.43 18.94 -3.92
N LEU A 74 9.62 19.88 -3.46
CA LEU A 74 9.47 21.16 -4.14
C LEU A 74 10.80 21.94 -4.22
N PHE A 75 11.64 21.89 -3.17
CA PHE A 75 12.99 22.47 -3.22
C PHE A 75 13.89 21.81 -4.27
N GLU A 76 13.81 20.48 -4.48
CA GLU A 76 14.60 19.76 -5.48
C GLU A 76 14.20 20.18 -6.90
N ALA A 77 12.88 20.34 -7.14
CA ALA A 77 12.36 20.87 -8.40
C ALA A 77 12.80 22.32 -8.65
N LYS A 78 12.68 23.20 -7.64
CA LYS A 78 13.17 24.59 -7.69
C LYS A 78 14.68 24.65 -7.96
N GLN A 79 15.49 23.84 -7.27
CA GLN A 79 16.93 23.76 -7.45
C GLN A 79 17.31 23.30 -8.86
N ARG A 80 16.69 22.22 -9.37
CA ARG A 80 16.99 21.69 -10.70
C ARG A 80 16.60 22.68 -11.81
N LEU A 81 15.46 23.36 -11.68
CA LEU A 81 15.07 24.44 -12.60
C LEU A 81 16.03 25.65 -12.52
N GLY A 82 16.59 25.93 -11.34
CA GLY A 82 17.69 26.87 -11.15
C GLY A 82 18.94 26.49 -11.95
N THR A 83 19.36 25.21 -11.89
CA THR A 83 20.48 24.69 -12.70
C THR A 83 20.21 24.83 -14.20
N VAL A 84 19.03 24.43 -14.66
CA VAL A 84 18.61 24.58 -16.08
C VAL A 84 18.66 26.05 -16.52
N ASN A 85 18.24 26.98 -15.66
CA ASN A 85 18.34 28.41 -15.95
C ASN A 85 19.78 28.93 -15.97
N ALA A 86 20.68 28.41 -15.13
CA ALA A 86 22.11 28.75 -15.22
C ALA A 86 22.73 28.25 -16.54
N GLU A 87 22.41 27.02 -16.94
CA GLU A 87 22.82 26.43 -18.24
C GLU A 87 22.25 27.21 -19.45
N ARG A 88 21.02 27.73 -19.35
CA ARG A 88 20.42 28.62 -20.37
C ARG A 88 21.08 29.99 -20.41
N ALA A 89 21.30 30.62 -19.24
CA ALA A 89 21.91 31.95 -19.15
C ALA A 89 23.34 31.97 -19.70
N ALA A 90 24.13 30.92 -19.47
CA ALA A 90 25.48 30.78 -20.01
C ALA A 90 25.56 30.78 -21.55
N LYS A 91 24.43 30.54 -22.24
CA LYS A 91 24.33 30.55 -23.72
C LYS A 91 23.84 31.89 -24.28
N LEU A 92 23.50 32.86 -23.43
CA LEU A 92 22.97 34.15 -23.84
C LEU A 92 24.04 35.24 -23.90
N PRO A 93 24.06 36.11 -24.93
CA PRO A 93 24.90 37.30 -24.94
C PRO A 93 24.64 38.16 -23.69
N GLY A 94 25.67 38.37 -22.87
CA GLY A 94 25.57 39.12 -21.62
C GLY A 94 24.84 38.42 -20.47
N GLY A 95 24.44 37.14 -20.62
CA GLY A 95 23.93 36.29 -19.53
C GLY A 95 22.58 36.72 -18.91
N ARG A 96 21.79 37.55 -19.59
CA ARG A 96 20.52 38.11 -19.07
C ARG A 96 19.32 37.60 -19.86
N PHE A 97 18.28 37.20 -19.13
CA PHE A 97 16.97 36.88 -19.70
C PHE A 97 16.13 38.15 -19.94
N VAL A 98 15.26 38.12 -20.95
CA VAL A 98 14.36 39.24 -21.30
C VAL A 98 12.91 39.03 -20.81
N GLY A 99 12.64 37.89 -20.17
CA GLY A 99 11.33 37.49 -19.66
C GLY A 99 11.38 36.04 -19.18
N GLU A 100 10.22 35.47 -18.86
CA GLU A 100 10.08 34.05 -18.51
C GLU A 100 8.88 33.41 -19.20
N SER A 101 8.92 32.08 -19.37
CA SER A 101 7.76 31.28 -19.75
C SER A 101 7.82 29.92 -19.06
N CYS A 102 6.64 29.34 -18.84
CA CYS A 102 6.49 27.96 -18.38
C CYS A 102 6.18 27.00 -19.54
N ASP A 103 5.99 27.45 -20.78
CA ASP A 103 5.75 26.54 -21.91
C ASP A 103 7.06 26.17 -22.63
N ALA A 104 7.33 24.87 -22.75
CA ALA A 104 8.53 24.36 -23.40
C ALA A 104 8.68 24.81 -24.88
N ARG A 105 7.60 25.07 -25.60
CA ARG A 105 7.61 25.56 -26.99
C ARG A 105 8.05 27.02 -27.06
N ASP A 106 7.65 27.84 -26.09
CA ASP A 106 8.12 29.23 -25.98
C ASP A 106 9.60 29.27 -25.63
N LEU A 107 10.02 28.44 -24.68
CA LEU A 107 11.41 28.33 -24.23
C LEU A 107 12.35 27.76 -25.31
N ALA A 108 11.81 27.02 -26.29
CA ALA A 108 12.52 26.56 -27.48
C ALA A 108 12.54 27.63 -28.60
N ARG A 109 11.42 28.34 -28.83
CA ARG A 109 11.34 29.44 -29.82
C ARG A 109 12.18 30.66 -29.42
N SER A 110 12.26 30.95 -28.12
CA SER A 110 12.91 32.13 -27.56
C SER A 110 13.93 31.74 -26.48
N PRO A 111 15.20 31.45 -26.83
CA PRO A 111 16.24 31.08 -25.87
C PRO A 111 16.48 32.13 -24.77
N ALA A 112 16.20 33.40 -25.06
CA ALA A 112 16.33 34.53 -24.12
C ALA A 112 15.25 34.56 -23.02
N LEU A 113 14.30 33.63 -23.01
CA LEU A 113 13.36 33.44 -21.90
C LEU A 113 13.93 32.50 -20.83
N LYS A 114 13.76 32.90 -19.58
CA LYS A 114 13.98 32.07 -18.39
C LYS A 114 12.88 31.02 -18.28
N ALA A 115 13.23 29.79 -17.93
CA ALA A 115 12.25 28.75 -17.63
C ALA A 115 11.64 28.99 -16.24
N SER A 116 10.33 29.21 -16.18
CA SER A 116 9.54 29.21 -14.93
C SER A 116 8.69 27.95 -14.82
N MET A 117 8.03 27.75 -13.67
CA MET A 117 7.08 26.65 -13.49
C MET A 117 5.86 27.11 -12.68
N VAL A 118 4.70 26.57 -13.01
CA VAL A 118 3.46 26.73 -12.24
C VAL A 118 3.49 25.76 -11.05
N ILE A 119 3.26 26.28 -9.85
CA ILE A 119 3.05 25.47 -8.65
C ILE A 119 1.54 25.44 -8.39
N ALA A 120 0.92 24.29 -8.64
CA ALA A 120 -0.50 24.09 -8.45
C ALA A 120 -0.78 23.40 -7.11
N ARG A 121 -1.66 23.98 -6.29
CA ARG A 121 -2.08 23.35 -5.04
C ARG A 121 -2.91 22.09 -5.34
N PRO A 122 -2.68 20.95 -4.66
CA PRO A 122 -3.49 19.75 -4.80
C PRO A 122 -5.00 20.02 -4.58
N ARG A 123 -5.85 19.44 -5.44
CA ARG A 123 -7.32 19.47 -5.36
C ARG A 123 -7.88 18.05 -5.42
N MET A 124 -7.73 17.31 -4.33
CA MET A 124 -7.89 15.85 -4.32
C MET A 124 -9.30 15.37 -4.64
N ALA A 125 -10.35 16.05 -4.15
CA ALA A 125 -11.74 15.74 -4.50
C ALA A 125 -12.03 15.98 -5.99
N HIS A 126 -11.39 16.98 -6.59
CA HIS A 126 -11.50 17.26 -8.02
C HIS A 126 -10.80 16.17 -8.84
N TYR A 127 -9.61 15.70 -8.44
CA TYR A 127 -8.94 14.58 -9.12
C TYR A 127 -9.78 13.30 -9.10
N LEU A 128 -10.43 12.98 -7.97
CA LEU A 128 -11.36 11.86 -7.87
C LEU A 128 -12.57 12.04 -8.82
N LYS A 129 -13.12 13.24 -8.94
CA LYS A 129 -14.21 13.52 -9.90
C LYS A 129 -13.78 13.33 -11.36
N VAL A 130 -12.57 13.77 -11.73
CA VAL A 130 -12.05 13.57 -13.09
C VAL A 130 -11.73 12.09 -13.36
N SER A 131 -11.16 11.38 -12.39
CA SER A 131 -10.92 9.94 -12.46
C SER A 131 -12.25 9.18 -12.65
N GLY A 132 -13.30 9.53 -11.89
CA GLY A 132 -14.64 8.95 -12.07
C GLY A 132 -15.27 9.23 -13.44
N ARG A 133 -15.04 10.41 -14.03
CA ARG A 133 -15.44 10.70 -15.44
C ARG A 133 -14.71 9.79 -16.43
N ILE A 134 -13.41 9.53 -16.20
CA ILE A 134 -12.59 8.63 -17.03
C ILE A 134 -13.01 7.17 -16.82
N TYR A 135 -13.39 6.76 -15.61
CA TYR A 135 -13.98 5.45 -15.37
C TYR A 135 -15.27 5.25 -16.17
N GLY A 136 -16.11 6.28 -16.26
CA GLY A 136 -17.29 6.29 -17.14
C GLY A 136 -16.98 6.15 -18.64
N ILE A 137 -15.75 6.42 -19.08
CA ILE A 137 -15.27 6.12 -20.44
C ILE A 137 -14.96 4.63 -20.56
N TYR A 138 -14.23 4.03 -19.62
CA TYR A 138 -13.94 2.58 -19.64
C TYR A 138 -15.22 1.73 -19.69
N LEU A 139 -16.29 2.16 -19.00
CA LEU A 139 -17.59 1.50 -19.01
C LEU A 139 -18.31 1.48 -20.38
N LYS A 140 -17.86 2.27 -21.37
CA LYS A 140 -18.34 2.17 -22.76
C LYS A 140 -17.78 0.94 -23.49
N TYR A 141 -16.67 0.37 -22.99
CA TYR A 141 -15.87 -0.65 -23.68
C TYR A 141 -15.82 -1.99 -22.93
N ALA A 142 -15.93 -1.99 -21.60
CA ALA A 142 -15.95 -3.19 -20.77
C ALA A 142 -16.86 -3.01 -19.55
N ALA A 143 -17.38 -4.12 -19.01
CA ALA A 143 -18.23 -4.12 -17.83
C ALA A 143 -17.40 -4.06 -16.52
N PRO A 144 -17.95 -3.57 -15.39
CA PRO A 144 -17.22 -3.35 -14.14
C PRO A 144 -16.50 -4.58 -13.57
N GLU A 145 -17.01 -5.78 -13.83
CA GLU A 145 -16.42 -7.06 -13.42
C GLU A 145 -15.09 -7.34 -14.14
N HIS A 146 -14.95 -6.90 -15.39
CA HIS A 146 -13.73 -7.04 -16.21
C HIS A 146 -12.78 -5.83 -16.10
N ILE A 147 -13.06 -4.89 -15.19
CA ILE A 147 -12.23 -3.69 -14.96
C ILE A 147 -11.68 -3.72 -13.53
N HIS A 148 -10.35 -3.65 -13.37
CA HIS A 148 -9.68 -3.49 -12.08
C HIS A 148 -8.99 -2.13 -12.00
N VAL A 149 -9.48 -1.28 -11.11
CA VAL A 149 -8.86 0.03 -10.80
C VAL A 149 -7.65 -0.21 -9.90
N TYR A 150 -6.45 -0.05 -10.45
CA TYR A 150 -5.19 -0.26 -9.73
C TYR A 150 -4.75 1.00 -8.96
N SER A 151 -5.03 2.18 -9.51
CA SER A 151 -4.88 3.48 -8.83
C SER A 151 -5.91 4.48 -9.35
N ILE A 152 -5.85 5.73 -8.85
CA ILE A 152 -6.68 6.83 -9.36
C ILE A 152 -6.43 7.17 -10.84
N ASP A 153 -5.27 6.77 -11.36
CA ASP A 153 -4.74 7.06 -12.68
C ASP A 153 -4.34 5.82 -13.49
N GLU A 154 -4.55 4.62 -12.95
CA GLU A 154 -4.17 3.35 -13.59
C GLU A 154 -5.28 2.29 -13.48
N VAL A 155 -5.56 1.60 -14.59
CA VAL A 155 -6.59 0.57 -14.69
C VAL A 155 -6.10 -0.63 -15.51
N PHE A 156 -6.58 -1.83 -15.17
CA PHE A 156 -6.51 -3.03 -16.01
C PHE A 156 -7.91 -3.37 -16.52
N ILE A 157 -8.00 -3.81 -17.77
CA ILE A 157 -9.23 -4.24 -18.44
C ILE A 157 -8.99 -5.62 -19.07
N ASP A 158 -9.83 -6.61 -18.77
CA ASP A 158 -9.90 -7.83 -19.58
C ASP A 158 -10.72 -7.52 -20.84
N ALA A 159 -10.02 -7.32 -21.95
CA ALA A 159 -10.64 -7.00 -23.22
C ALA A 159 -11.21 -8.25 -23.92
N THR A 160 -10.73 -9.45 -23.55
CA THR A 160 -10.98 -10.73 -24.24
C THR A 160 -12.44 -10.97 -24.63
N PRO A 161 -13.46 -10.78 -23.77
CA PRO A 161 -14.85 -11.06 -24.15
C PRO A 161 -15.45 -10.03 -25.12
N TYR A 162 -14.87 -8.83 -25.26
CA TYR A 162 -15.43 -7.70 -26.01
C TYR A 162 -14.93 -7.60 -27.45
N LEU A 163 -13.68 -7.99 -27.71
CA LEU A 163 -13.00 -7.80 -29.01
C LEU A 163 -13.83 -8.27 -30.23
N MET A 164 -14.38 -9.48 -30.15
CA MET A 164 -15.17 -10.06 -31.25
C MET A 164 -16.51 -9.33 -31.46
N ALA A 165 -17.17 -8.90 -30.38
CA ALA A 165 -18.45 -8.19 -30.46
C ALA A 165 -18.29 -6.75 -30.95
N LEU A 166 -17.15 -6.11 -30.63
CA LEU A 166 -16.79 -4.77 -31.09
C LEU A 166 -16.16 -4.77 -32.50
N GLY A 167 -15.76 -5.93 -33.02
CA GLY A 167 -15.02 -6.04 -34.29
C GLY A 167 -13.63 -5.40 -34.23
N MET A 168 -13.00 -5.36 -33.05
CA MET A 168 -11.73 -4.68 -32.80
C MET A 168 -10.63 -5.66 -32.39
N THR A 169 -9.40 -5.39 -32.83
CA THR A 169 -8.19 -5.91 -32.19
C THR A 169 -7.96 -5.27 -30.81
N PRO A 170 -7.16 -5.88 -29.91
CA PRO A 170 -6.76 -5.26 -28.65
C PRO A 170 -6.13 -3.87 -28.85
N HIS A 171 -5.35 -3.70 -29.92
CA HIS A 171 -4.68 -2.46 -30.26
C HIS A 171 -5.66 -1.35 -30.67
N GLU A 172 -6.66 -1.67 -31.49
CA GLU A 172 -7.72 -0.73 -31.88
C GLU A 172 -8.58 -0.33 -30.69
N MET A 173 -8.95 -1.29 -29.82
CA MET A 173 -9.69 -1.01 -28.59
C MET A 173 -8.89 -0.10 -27.65
N ALA A 174 -7.61 -0.39 -27.39
CA ALA A 174 -6.74 0.44 -26.57
C ALA A 174 -6.60 1.86 -27.13
N ARG A 175 -6.36 2.00 -28.44
CA ARG A 175 -6.27 3.31 -29.11
C ARG A 175 -7.60 4.08 -29.06
N ALA A 176 -8.74 3.40 -29.24
CA ALA A 176 -10.06 4.01 -29.13
C ALA A 176 -10.32 4.55 -27.72
N VAL A 177 -10.01 3.77 -26.68
CA VAL A 177 -10.14 4.21 -25.27
C VAL A 177 -9.26 5.42 -24.98
N VAL A 178 -7.97 5.39 -25.34
CA VAL A 178 -7.06 6.52 -25.09
C VAL A 178 -7.50 7.78 -25.83
N LYS A 179 -8.03 7.63 -27.05
CA LYS A 179 -8.58 8.75 -27.83
C LYS A 179 -9.84 9.32 -27.18
N ASP A 180 -10.79 8.49 -26.76
CA ASP A 180 -12.02 8.96 -26.08
C ASP A 180 -11.69 9.66 -24.75
N ILE A 181 -10.69 9.20 -23.99
CA ILE A 181 -10.18 9.94 -22.82
C ILE A 181 -9.67 11.32 -23.23
N LEU A 182 -8.82 11.41 -24.25
CA LEU A 182 -8.25 12.69 -24.71
C LEU A 182 -9.33 13.67 -25.18
N GLU A 183 -10.29 13.20 -25.98
CA GLU A 183 -11.37 14.02 -26.54
C GLU A 183 -12.36 14.52 -25.46
N ASN A 184 -12.69 13.69 -24.46
CA ASN A 184 -13.66 14.05 -23.41
C ASN A 184 -13.02 14.78 -22.21
N THR A 185 -11.69 14.72 -22.04
CA THR A 185 -11.03 15.18 -20.81
C THR A 185 -9.80 16.05 -21.01
N GLY A 186 -9.24 16.14 -22.22
CA GLY A 186 -7.97 16.81 -22.49
C GLY A 186 -6.74 16.14 -21.87
N ILE A 187 -6.90 14.97 -21.26
CA ILE A 187 -5.83 14.19 -20.62
C ILE A 187 -5.43 13.07 -21.55
N THR A 188 -4.13 12.92 -21.81
CA THR A 188 -3.59 11.79 -22.58
C THR A 188 -3.22 10.62 -21.67
N ALA A 189 -3.23 9.42 -22.22
CA ALA A 189 -2.91 8.19 -21.52
C ALA A 189 -1.88 7.36 -22.32
N THR A 190 -1.32 6.35 -21.69
CA THR A 190 -0.45 5.34 -22.30
C THR A 190 -1.04 3.97 -22.00
N ALA A 191 -1.05 3.07 -22.98
CA ALA A 191 -1.61 1.74 -22.82
C ALA A 191 -0.56 0.65 -23.09
N GLY A 192 -0.69 -0.47 -22.38
CA GLY A 192 0.04 -1.70 -22.63
C GLY A 192 -0.92 -2.87 -22.79
N ILE A 193 -0.61 -3.76 -23.72
CA ILE A 193 -1.43 -4.92 -24.05
C ILE A 193 -0.62 -6.17 -23.72
N GLY A 194 -1.25 -7.16 -23.08
CA GLY A 194 -0.60 -8.43 -22.75
C GLY A 194 -1.54 -9.63 -22.75
N THR A 195 -0.97 -10.81 -22.90
CA THR A 195 -1.68 -12.10 -22.73
C THR A 195 -2.07 -12.38 -21.28
N ASN A 196 -1.43 -11.69 -20.33
CA ASN A 196 -1.70 -11.70 -18.90
C ASN A 196 -1.51 -10.28 -18.29
N LEU A 197 -1.88 -10.10 -17.02
CA LEU A 197 -1.80 -8.80 -16.33
C LEU A 197 -0.37 -8.26 -16.24
N TYR A 198 0.61 -9.13 -15.95
CA TYR A 198 2.02 -8.73 -15.88
C TYR A 198 2.52 -8.17 -17.22
N LEU A 199 2.29 -8.88 -18.32
CA LEU A 199 2.74 -8.45 -19.64
C LEU A 199 2.04 -7.17 -20.11
N ALA A 200 0.76 -6.98 -19.79
CA ALA A 200 0.06 -5.71 -20.06
C ALA A 200 0.71 -4.55 -19.29
N LYS A 201 1.06 -4.77 -18.01
CA LYS A 201 1.75 -3.80 -17.16
C LYS A 201 3.15 -3.46 -17.67
N ILE A 202 3.96 -4.46 -18.02
CA ILE A 202 5.31 -4.28 -18.56
C ILE A 202 5.30 -3.62 -19.93
N ALA A 203 4.37 -4.02 -20.82
CA ALA A 203 4.19 -3.38 -22.12
C ALA A 203 3.91 -1.87 -21.94
N MET A 204 3.09 -1.51 -20.96
CA MET A 204 2.78 -0.12 -20.65
C MET A 204 4.00 0.63 -20.06
N ASP A 205 4.59 0.09 -18.99
CA ASP A 205 5.59 0.79 -18.20
C ASP A 205 6.96 0.87 -18.89
N VAL A 206 7.45 -0.24 -19.43
CA VAL A 206 8.81 -0.36 -19.97
C VAL A 206 8.87 0.04 -21.45
N VAL A 207 7.84 -0.29 -22.23
CA VAL A 207 7.81 -0.05 -23.68
C VAL A 207 7.01 1.21 -24.04
N ALA A 208 5.72 1.23 -23.75
CA ALA A 208 4.80 2.27 -24.24
C ALA A 208 5.09 3.66 -23.64
N LYS A 209 5.50 3.76 -22.37
CA LYS A 209 5.88 5.07 -21.78
C LYS A 209 7.13 5.68 -22.42
N HIS A 210 7.97 4.87 -23.07
CA HIS A 210 9.26 5.26 -23.65
C HIS A 210 9.26 5.37 -25.18
N MET A 211 8.35 4.69 -25.89
CA MET A 211 8.22 4.82 -27.34
C MET A 211 7.71 6.20 -27.80
N PRO A 212 7.99 6.63 -29.04
CA PRO A 212 7.31 7.75 -29.68
C PRO A 212 5.80 7.53 -29.72
N ALA A 213 5.03 8.63 -29.69
CA ALA A 213 3.60 8.55 -29.98
C ALA A 213 3.34 8.25 -31.46
N ASP A 214 2.20 7.63 -31.75
CA ASP A 214 1.71 7.43 -33.11
C ASP A 214 1.19 8.75 -33.74
N ARG A 215 0.58 8.64 -34.92
CA ARG A 215 0.05 9.79 -35.68
C ARG A 215 -1.09 10.53 -34.96
N ASP A 216 -1.72 9.89 -33.98
CA ASP A 216 -2.86 10.39 -33.22
C ASP A 216 -2.44 10.83 -31.80
N GLY A 217 -1.13 10.79 -31.50
CA GLY A 217 -0.58 11.15 -30.18
C GLY A 217 -0.64 10.03 -29.15
N VAL A 218 -1.07 8.83 -29.55
CA VAL A 218 -1.30 7.68 -28.65
C VAL A 218 -0.02 6.84 -28.51
N ARG A 219 0.16 6.22 -27.33
CA ARG A 219 1.24 5.25 -27.08
C ARG A 219 0.64 3.94 -26.63
N VAL A 220 0.73 2.92 -27.48
CA VAL A 220 0.31 1.54 -27.22
C VAL A 220 1.46 0.61 -27.55
N ALA A 221 1.83 -0.27 -26.62
CA ALA A 221 2.71 -1.40 -26.88
C ALA A 221 2.03 -2.72 -26.52
N GLU A 222 2.51 -3.82 -27.10
CA GLU A 222 1.98 -5.17 -26.90
C GLU A 222 3.12 -6.12 -26.56
N LEU A 223 2.92 -7.00 -25.58
CA LEU A 223 3.83 -8.09 -25.24
C LEU A 223 3.07 -9.41 -25.11
N ASP A 224 3.68 -10.47 -25.62
CA ASP A 224 3.37 -11.84 -25.25
C ASP A 224 4.61 -12.49 -24.63
N GLU A 225 4.50 -13.73 -24.17
CA GLU A 225 5.57 -14.45 -23.48
C GLU A 225 6.83 -14.54 -24.35
N MET A 226 6.70 -14.59 -25.68
CA MET A 226 7.83 -14.69 -26.61
C MET A 226 8.45 -13.33 -26.93
N SER A 227 7.64 -12.30 -27.18
CA SER A 227 8.16 -10.96 -27.45
C SER A 227 8.75 -10.34 -26.18
N TYR A 228 8.19 -10.60 -25.00
CA TYR A 228 8.77 -10.25 -23.71
C TYR A 228 10.19 -10.82 -23.54
N ARG A 229 10.36 -12.15 -23.68
CA ARG A 229 11.67 -12.81 -23.56
C ARG A 229 12.67 -12.29 -24.60
N ARG A 230 12.23 -12.01 -25.82
CA ARG A 230 13.10 -11.49 -26.91
C ARG A 230 13.51 -10.03 -26.74
N LEU A 231 12.65 -9.19 -26.16
CA LEU A 231 12.86 -7.75 -26.09
C LEU A 231 13.43 -7.28 -24.74
N LEU A 232 13.08 -7.95 -23.64
CA LEU A 232 13.29 -7.43 -22.29
C LEU A 232 14.13 -8.33 -21.37
N TRP A 233 14.53 -9.54 -21.78
CA TRP A 233 15.41 -10.37 -20.94
C TRP A 233 16.77 -9.75 -20.64
N ASP A 234 17.28 -8.87 -21.50
CA ASP A 234 18.53 -8.13 -21.28
C ASP A 234 18.30 -6.69 -20.74
N HIS A 235 17.04 -6.30 -20.48
CA HIS A 235 16.68 -4.95 -20.04
C HIS A 235 17.22 -4.63 -18.65
N ARG A 236 17.64 -3.37 -18.46
CA ARG A 236 18.13 -2.82 -17.19
C ARG A 236 17.67 -1.36 -17.03
N PRO A 237 17.44 -0.90 -15.79
CA PRO A 237 17.61 -1.62 -14.53
C PRO A 237 16.46 -2.61 -14.21
N LEU A 238 16.75 -3.59 -13.36
CA LEU A 238 15.75 -4.52 -12.83
C LEU A 238 14.55 -3.82 -12.15
N THR A 239 14.74 -2.59 -11.66
CA THR A 239 13.70 -1.80 -10.99
C THR A 239 12.59 -1.26 -11.91
N ASP A 240 12.73 -1.44 -13.22
CA ASP A 240 11.69 -1.07 -14.19
C ASP A 240 10.59 -2.13 -14.29
N PHE A 241 10.88 -3.37 -13.87
CA PHE A 241 9.90 -4.44 -13.86
C PHE A 241 8.96 -4.34 -12.65
N TRP A 242 7.67 -4.57 -12.89
CA TRP A 242 6.65 -4.61 -11.86
C TRP A 242 7.03 -5.60 -10.75
N ARG A 243 6.67 -5.26 -9.51
CA ARG A 243 7.06 -5.94 -8.24
C ARG A 243 8.56 -5.94 -7.87
N VAL A 244 9.49 -5.62 -8.78
CA VAL A 244 10.94 -5.62 -8.48
C VAL A 244 11.41 -4.29 -7.89
N GLY A 245 11.28 -4.14 -6.56
CA GLY A 245 11.77 -2.95 -5.85
C GLY A 245 13.30 -2.89 -5.71
N ARG A 246 13.85 -1.71 -5.34
CA ARG A 246 15.30 -1.51 -5.08
C ARG A 246 15.94 -2.53 -4.12
N GLY A 247 15.16 -3.09 -3.19
CA GLY A 247 15.61 -4.15 -2.28
C GLY A 247 15.79 -5.50 -2.95
N TYR A 248 14.92 -5.84 -3.92
CA TYR A 248 15.05 -7.03 -4.76
C TYR A 248 16.23 -6.86 -5.71
N ALA A 249 16.27 -5.76 -6.47
CA ALA A 249 17.36 -5.45 -7.41
C ALA A 249 18.73 -5.56 -6.71
N ARG A 250 18.94 -4.89 -5.56
CA ARG A 250 20.21 -4.99 -4.81
C ARG A 250 20.57 -6.42 -4.39
N LYS A 251 19.59 -7.23 -3.96
CA LYS A 251 19.82 -8.63 -3.57
C LYS A 251 20.26 -9.45 -4.79
N LEU A 252 19.55 -9.31 -5.91
CA LEU A 252 19.84 -9.99 -7.18
C LEU A 252 21.22 -9.58 -7.72
N GLU A 253 21.49 -8.28 -7.78
CA GLU A 253 22.77 -7.70 -8.22
C GLU A 253 23.94 -8.19 -7.37
N HIS A 254 23.76 -8.34 -6.05
CA HIS A 254 24.78 -8.91 -5.16
C HIS A 254 25.05 -10.40 -5.42
N ALA A 255 24.05 -11.15 -5.91
CA ALA A 255 24.21 -12.52 -6.38
C ALA A 255 24.72 -12.61 -7.84
N GLY A 256 24.94 -11.48 -8.53
CA GLY A 256 25.35 -11.45 -9.95
C GLY A 256 24.20 -11.56 -10.96
N LEU A 257 22.94 -11.55 -10.51
CA LEU A 257 21.75 -11.58 -11.35
C LEU A 257 21.32 -10.14 -11.67
N LEU A 258 21.45 -9.71 -12.92
CA LEU A 258 21.34 -8.30 -13.32
C LEU A 258 20.17 -8.02 -14.27
N THR A 259 19.50 -9.05 -14.78
CA THR A 259 18.35 -8.94 -15.70
C THR A 259 17.30 -10.03 -15.44
N MET A 260 16.13 -9.93 -16.08
CA MET A 260 15.12 -10.99 -16.04
C MET A 260 15.60 -12.28 -16.73
N GLY A 261 16.43 -12.18 -17.77
CA GLY A 261 17.06 -13.34 -18.40
C GLY A 261 18.02 -14.08 -17.47
N ASP A 262 18.73 -13.36 -16.59
CA ASP A 262 19.58 -13.99 -15.56
C ASP A 262 18.74 -14.77 -14.54
N ILE A 263 17.60 -14.23 -14.11
CA ILE A 263 16.68 -14.89 -13.16
C ILE A 263 16.06 -16.14 -13.80
N ALA A 264 15.53 -16.04 -15.02
CA ALA A 264 14.96 -17.17 -15.76
C ALA A 264 16.01 -18.29 -15.99
N ARG A 265 17.26 -17.92 -16.26
CA ARG A 265 18.38 -18.86 -16.35
C ARG A 265 18.71 -19.50 -14.99
N CYS A 266 18.68 -18.73 -13.91
CA CYS A 266 18.89 -19.22 -12.54
C CYS A 266 17.83 -20.27 -12.16
N SER A 267 16.54 -20.05 -12.47
CA SER A 267 15.50 -21.05 -12.17
C SER A 267 15.63 -22.38 -12.93
N MET A 268 16.39 -22.43 -14.02
CA MET A 268 16.66 -23.68 -14.76
C MET A 268 17.89 -24.45 -14.28
N GLY A 269 18.63 -23.91 -13.30
CA GLY A 269 19.84 -24.55 -12.78
C GLY A 269 19.55 -25.83 -12.00
N ARG A 270 20.49 -26.79 -12.04
CA ARG A 270 20.36 -28.04 -11.29
C ARG A 270 20.59 -27.78 -9.80
N ALA A 271 20.10 -28.66 -8.93
CA ALA A 271 20.36 -28.59 -7.49
C ALA A 271 21.87 -28.56 -7.13
N SER A 272 22.75 -29.09 -7.99
CA SER A 272 24.21 -29.01 -7.86
C SER A 272 24.83 -27.65 -8.20
N ASP A 273 24.11 -26.80 -8.93
CA ASP A 273 24.64 -25.58 -9.52
C ASP A 273 24.44 -24.40 -8.56
N TYR A 274 25.37 -23.44 -8.54
CA TYR A 274 25.23 -22.26 -7.66
C TYR A 274 24.00 -21.41 -8.03
N TYR A 275 23.81 -21.20 -9.33
CA TYR A 275 22.61 -20.55 -9.87
C TYR A 275 21.56 -21.63 -10.11
N ASN A 276 20.64 -21.75 -9.17
CA ASN A 276 19.51 -22.66 -9.22
C ASN A 276 18.25 -22.00 -8.62
N GLU A 277 17.12 -22.69 -8.66
CA GLU A 277 15.86 -22.20 -8.08
C GLU A 277 15.96 -21.98 -6.55
N ASP A 278 16.63 -22.88 -5.81
CA ASP A 278 16.83 -22.77 -4.36
C ASP A 278 17.57 -21.49 -3.95
N LEU A 279 18.44 -20.93 -4.80
CA LEU A 279 19.07 -19.63 -4.54
C LEU A 279 18.02 -18.52 -4.43
N LEU A 280 17.05 -18.50 -5.34
CA LEU A 280 15.98 -17.50 -5.37
C LEU A 280 15.06 -17.66 -4.15
N TYR A 281 14.65 -18.89 -3.83
CA TYR A 281 13.84 -19.16 -2.63
C TYR A 281 14.57 -18.82 -1.32
N ARG A 282 15.88 -19.08 -1.20
CA ARG A 282 16.68 -18.63 -0.04
C ARG A 282 16.76 -17.10 0.07
N MET A 283 16.69 -16.37 -1.05
CA MET A 283 16.77 -14.91 -1.06
C MET A 283 15.42 -14.21 -0.80
N PHE A 284 14.29 -14.80 -1.20
CA PHE A 284 12.97 -14.16 -1.24
C PHE A 284 11.83 -14.94 -0.56
N GLY A 285 12.08 -16.16 -0.10
CA GLY A 285 11.05 -17.09 0.38
C GLY A 285 10.06 -17.42 -0.74
N VAL A 286 8.79 -17.62 -0.37
CA VAL A 286 7.68 -17.89 -1.30
C VAL A 286 7.51 -16.82 -2.40
N ASN A 287 8.03 -15.60 -2.22
CA ASN A 287 7.99 -14.58 -3.27
C ASN A 287 8.95 -14.86 -4.44
N ALA A 288 9.81 -15.87 -4.34
CA ALA A 288 10.67 -16.30 -5.44
C ALA A 288 9.86 -16.84 -6.63
N GLU A 289 8.79 -17.59 -6.37
CA GLU A 289 7.87 -18.14 -7.38
C GLU A 289 7.37 -17.06 -8.34
N LEU A 290 6.79 -15.99 -7.78
CA LEU A 290 6.30 -14.84 -8.52
C LEU A 290 7.40 -14.11 -9.31
N LEU A 291 8.63 -14.07 -8.78
CA LEU A 291 9.77 -13.48 -9.47
C LEU A 291 10.24 -14.35 -10.65
N ILE A 292 10.17 -15.68 -10.51
CA ILE A 292 10.49 -16.66 -11.55
C ILE A 292 9.44 -16.59 -12.67
N ASP A 293 8.15 -16.64 -12.33
CA ASP A 293 7.05 -16.50 -13.29
C ASP A 293 7.17 -15.19 -14.08
N HIS A 294 7.37 -14.06 -13.40
CA HIS A 294 7.56 -12.76 -14.03
C HIS A 294 8.83 -12.73 -14.91
N ALA A 295 9.91 -13.43 -14.54
CA ALA A 295 11.09 -13.58 -15.39
C ALA A 295 10.81 -14.41 -16.66
N TRP A 296 9.82 -15.30 -16.65
CA TRP A 296 9.33 -16.03 -17.83
C TRP A 296 8.19 -15.32 -18.58
N GLY A 297 7.68 -14.21 -18.06
CA GLY A 297 6.56 -13.45 -18.61
C GLY A 297 5.19 -14.04 -18.28
N TRP A 298 5.11 -14.87 -17.24
CA TRP A 298 3.91 -15.56 -16.80
C TRP A 298 3.28 -14.82 -15.61
N GLU A 299 1.95 -14.83 -15.56
CA GLU A 299 1.14 -14.31 -14.46
C GLU A 299 -0.23 -15.02 -14.55
N PRO A 300 -0.54 -16.00 -13.69
CA PRO A 300 -1.80 -16.73 -13.76
C PRO A 300 -2.99 -15.92 -13.25
N CYS A 301 -2.76 -14.91 -12.40
CA CYS A 301 -3.83 -14.13 -11.76
C CYS A 301 -4.66 -13.34 -12.79
N THR A 302 -5.99 -13.49 -12.71
CA THR A 302 -6.95 -12.79 -13.55
C THR A 302 -7.70 -11.70 -12.79
N ILE A 303 -8.42 -10.84 -13.52
CA ILE A 303 -9.33 -9.88 -12.88
C ILE A 303 -10.46 -10.62 -12.12
N ALA A 304 -10.90 -11.80 -12.58
CA ALA A 304 -11.90 -12.59 -11.85
C ALA A 304 -11.35 -13.03 -10.48
N ASP A 305 -10.12 -13.53 -10.41
CA ASP A 305 -9.47 -13.95 -9.16
C ASP A 305 -9.29 -12.77 -8.19
N ILE A 306 -8.93 -11.59 -8.71
CA ILE A 306 -8.84 -10.35 -7.92
C ILE A 306 -10.20 -9.94 -7.35
N LYS A 307 -11.30 -10.23 -8.04
CA LYS A 307 -12.68 -9.89 -7.63
C LYS A 307 -13.27 -10.92 -6.67
N SER A 308 -12.81 -12.18 -6.70
CA SER A 308 -13.19 -13.24 -5.78
C SER A 308 -12.25 -13.40 -4.58
N TYR A 309 -11.17 -12.62 -4.51
CA TYR A 309 -10.22 -12.69 -3.39
C TYR A 309 -10.83 -12.13 -2.10
N GLU A 310 -11.01 -13.01 -1.12
CA GLU A 310 -11.43 -12.66 0.24
C GLU A 310 -10.26 -12.89 1.22
N PRO A 311 -9.69 -11.82 1.81
CA PRO A 311 -8.59 -11.97 2.77
C PRO A 311 -9.06 -12.56 4.10
N ASP A 312 -8.44 -13.66 4.55
CA ASP A 312 -8.70 -14.34 5.83
C ASP A 312 -8.67 -13.39 7.05
N ALA A 313 -7.71 -12.47 7.09
CA ALA A 313 -7.59 -11.45 8.13
C ALA A 313 -7.81 -10.05 7.55
N HIS A 314 -8.86 -9.38 8.01
CA HIS A 314 -9.12 -7.97 7.72
C HIS A 314 -8.52 -7.06 8.78
N SER A 315 -8.01 -5.90 8.35
CA SER A 315 -7.66 -4.77 9.22
C SER A 315 -8.04 -3.45 8.56
N THR A 316 -8.30 -2.42 9.35
CA THR A 316 -8.48 -1.04 8.87
C THR A 316 -7.57 -0.11 9.67
N SER A 317 -7.00 0.90 9.01
CA SER A 317 -6.03 1.78 9.66
C SER A 317 -6.16 3.23 9.22
N ILE A 318 -5.83 4.13 10.14
CA ILE A 318 -5.74 5.58 9.90
C ILE A 318 -4.33 6.00 10.26
N GLY A 319 -3.53 6.32 9.24
CA GLY A 319 -2.17 6.85 9.38
C GLY A 319 -2.09 8.34 9.08
N GLN A 320 -1.32 9.08 9.88
CA GLN A 320 -1.12 10.52 9.74
C GLN A 320 0.36 10.87 9.96
N VAL A 321 0.93 11.63 9.02
CA VAL A 321 2.18 12.37 9.24
C VAL A 321 1.79 13.78 9.67
N LEU A 322 2.26 14.21 10.84
CA LEU A 322 1.91 15.49 11.43
C LEU A 322 2.53 16.66 10.63
N THR A 323 1.92 17.84 10.75
CA THR A 323 2.37 19.07 10.07
C THR A 323 3.70 19.56 10.67
N GLY A 324 3.71 19.81 11.98
CA GLY A 324 4.89 19.98 12.85
C GLY A 324 5.20 18.72 13.67
N PRO A 325 6.27 18.69 14.46
CA PRO A 325 6.46 17.70 15.52
C PRO A 325 5.50 17.99 16.68
N ALA A 326 4.87 16.96 17.24
CA ALA A 326 4.02 17.09 18.42
C ALA A 326 4.77 16.63 19.67
N ASP A 327 4.56 17.31 20.81
CA ASP A 327 4.95 16.77 22.10
C ASP A 327 4.08 15.55 22.49
N TRP A 328 4.47 14.85 23.55
CA TRP A 328 3.75 13.66 24.02
C TRP A 328 2.28 13.92 24.37
N ARG A 329 1.94 15.09 24.93
CA ARG A 329 0.56 15.42 25.34
C ARG A 329 -0.31 15.69 24.11
N THR A 330 0.21 16.45 23.16
CA THR A 330 -0.44 16.74 21.88
C THR A 330 -0.60 15.47 21.05
N ALA A 331 0.44 14.64 20.96
CA ALA A 331 0.37 13.36 20.27
C ALA A 331 -0.64 12.38 20.91
N ARG A 332 -0.77 12.39 22.25
CA ARG A 332 -1.81 11.63 22.96
C ARG A 332 -3.22 12.13 22.64
N LEU A 333 -3.43 13.45 22.54
CA LEU A 333 -4.71 14.04 22.13
C LEU A 333 -5.06 13.60 20.71
N ILE A 334 -4.14 13.77 19.74
CA ILE A 334 -4.32 13.36 18.34
C ILE A 334 -4.62 11.85 18.24
N THR A 335 -3.95 11.01 19.04
CA THR A 335 -4.22 9.57 19.08
C THR A 335 -5.66 9.26 19.49
N LYS A 336 -6.28 10.05 20.37
CA LYS A 336 -7.72 9.93 20.71
C LYS A 336 -8.63 10.33 19.56
N GLU A 337 -8.33 11.44 18.87
CA GLU A 337 -9.10 11.89 17.69
C GLU A 337 -9.08 10.81 16.59
N MET A 338 -7.92 10.20 16.38
CA MET A 338 -7.72 9.12 15.41
C MET A 338 -8.45 7.85 15.84
N ALA A 339 -8.49 7.52 17.14
CA ALA A 339 -9.23 6.38 17.67
C ALA A 339 -10.75 6.55 17.54
N ASP A 340 -11.29 7.75 17.78
CA ASP A 340 -12.71 8.05 17.54
C ASP A 340 -13.07 8.00 16.04
N ALA A 341 -12.16 8.46 15.18
CA ALA A 341 -12.34 8.34 13.74
C ALA A 341 -12.29 6.89 13.25
N LEU A 342 -11.48 6.04 13.89
CA LEU A 342 -11.39 4.61 13.64
C LEU A 342 -12.69 3.90 14.06
N ALA A 343 -13.24 4.22 15.23
CA ALA A 343 -14.54 3.72 15.67
C ALA A 343 -15.67 4.07 14.68
N LEU A 344 -15.76 5.33 14.25
CA LEU A 344 -16.73 5.77 13.24
C LEU A 344 -16.53 5.09 11.86
N ASP A 345 -15.29 4.78 11.47
CA ASP A 345 -14.99 4.01 10.25
C ASP A 345 -15.47 2.55 10.36
N LEU A 346 -15.30 1.92 11.52
CA LEU A 346 -15.80 0.57 11.82
C LEU A 346 -17.34 0.50 11.77
N VAL A 347 -18.03 1.43 12.46
CA VAL A 347 -19.50 1.54 12.43
C VAL A 347 -20.01 1.80 11.01
N GLY A 348 -19.35 2.69 10.27
CA GLY A 348 -19.70 3.00 8.88
C GLY A 348 -19.54 1.82 7.92
N LYS A 349 -18.63 0.89 8.23
CA LYS A 349 -18.39 -0.36 7.50
C LYS A 349 -19.21 -1.55 8.02
N GLY A 350 -19.92 -1.42 9.13
CA GLY A 350 -20.68 -2.51 9.76
C GLY A 350 -19.82 -3.62 10.35
N VAL A 351 -18.59 -3.30 10.79
CA VAL A 351 -17.63 -4.28 11.34
C VAL A 351 -17.21 -3.91 12.76
N ARG A 352 -16.72 -4.90 13.50
CA ARG A 352 -16.22 -4.78 14.88
C ARG A 352 -14.80 -5.35 14.96
N THR A 353 -14.03 -4.95 15.97
CA THR A 353 -12.66 -5.42 16.22
C THR A 353 -12.49 -5.89 17.66
N ASN A 354 -11.64 -6.90 17.88
CA ASN A 354 -11.22 -7.33 19.22
C ASN A 354 -9.79 -6.90 19.59
N ARG A 355 -9.03 -6.28 18.66
CA ARG A 355 -7.60 -5.99 18.83
C ARG A 355 -7.20 -4.72 18.10
N LEU A 356 -6.45 -3.87 18.79
CA LEU A 356 -5.95 -2.60 18.26
C LEU A 356 -4.43 -2.61 18.23
N THR A 357 -3.85 -2.01 17.19
CA THR A 357 -2.41 -1.78 17.06
C THR A 357 -2.13 -0.28 16.87
N LEU A 358 -1.08 0.22 17.51
CA LEU A 358 -0.61 1.60 17.43
C LEU A 358 0.84 1.61 16.97
N ALA A 359 1.15 2.42 15.96
CA ALA A 359 2.52 2.74 15.56
C ALA A 359 2.81 4.24 15.75
N VAL A 360 3.91 4.55 16.44
CA VAL A 360 4.40 5.90 16.74
C VAL A 360 5.76 6.08 16.08
N GLY A 361 5.85 7.01 15.13
CA GLY A 361 7.10 7.44 14.51
C GLY A 361 7.54 8.77 15.08
N TYR A 362 8.75 8.83 15.64
CA TYR A 362 9.30 10.02 16.26
C TYR A 362 9.94 11.00 15.26
N ASP A 363 10.07 12.26 15.67
CA ASP A 363 10.76 13.29 14.91
C ASP A 363 12.29 13.23 15.12
N ILE A 364 13.04 13.52 14.06
CA ILE A 364 14.50 13.62 14.09
C ILE A 364 14.99 14.76 15.00
N ALA A 365 14.19 15.82 15.18
CA ALA A 365 14.49 16.92 16.09
C ALA A 365 14.63 16.48 17.55
N SER A 366 14.15 15.28 17.91
CA SER A 366 14.38 14.70 19.25
C SER A 366 15.81 14.23 19.49
N LEU A 367 16.63 14.09 18.44
CA LEU A 367 18.07 13.76 18.52
C LEU A 367 18.95 14.89 17.97
N ASP A 368 18.44 15.67 17.01
CA ASP A 368 19.17 16.79 16.38
C ASP A 368 18.28 18.04 16.36
N PRO A 369 18.32 18.88 17.43
CA PRO A 369 17.46 20.06 17.55
C PRO A 369 17.63 21.07 16.41
N ALA A 370 18.75 21.05 15.68
CA ALA A 370 18.97 21.88 14.50
C ALA A 370 18.16 21.42 13.25
N LYS A 371 17.35 20.35 13.37
CA LYS A 371 16.36 19.95 12.37
C LYS A 371 14.94 20.43 12.66
N LEU A 372 14.71 21.01 13.83
CA LEU A 372 13.44 21.68 14.17
C LEU A 372 13.27 22.91 13.28
N ASP A 373 12.05 23.17 12.78
CA ASP A 373 11.79 24.34 11.94
C ASP A 373 11.78 25.64 12.76
N ASP A 374 12.29 26.75 12.19
CA ASP A 374 12.50 28.01 12.94
C ASP A 374 11.22 28.65 13.47
N CYS A 375 10.06 28.33 12.90
CA CYS A 375 8.76 28.80 13.38
C CYS A 375 8.24 28.05 14.64
N GLU A 376 8.91 26.97 15.07
CA GLU A 376 8.43 26.13 16.16
C GLU A 376 8.59 26.77 17.54
N SER A 377 7.66 26.41 18.44
CA SER A 377 7.50 27.06 19.73
C SER A 377 8.72 26.90 20.65
N LEU A 378 8.90 27.87 21.56
CA LEU A 378 9.96 27.81 22.59
C LEU A 378 9.83 26.56 23.49
N GLY A 379 8.61 26.03 23.66
CA GLY A 379 8.36 24.77 24.36
C GLY A 379 8.96 23.57 23.63
N LEU A 380 8.67 23.44 22.33
CA LEU A 380 9.21 22.37 21.48
C LEU A 380 10.74 22.46 21.34
N ARG A 381 11.30 23.67 21.20
CA ARG A 381 12.76 23.89 21.19
C ARG A 381 13.43 23.35 22.47
N ARG A 382 12.90 23.69 23.64
CA ARG A 382 13.40 23.18 24.93
C ARG A 382 13.22 21.67 25.09
N LEU A 383 12.12 21.11 24.56
CA LEU A 383 11.90 19.66 24.55
C LEU A 383 12.93 18.95 23.65
N ALA A 384 13.20 19.48 22.46
CA ALA A 384 14.22 18.97 21.55
C ALA A 384 15.63 18.98 22.17
N GLU A 385 16.05 20.12 22.73
CA GLU A 385 17.34 20.27 23.44
C GLU A 385 17.46 19.31 24.63
N ARG A 386 16.35 19.03 25.32
CA ARG A 386 16.31 18.07 26.42
C ARG A 386 16.39 16.64 25.91
N ALA A 387 15.58 16.27 24.92
CA ALA A 387 15.56 14.95 24.32
C ALA A 387 16.95 14.56 23.78
N ALA A 388 17.60 15.45 23.03
CA ALA A 388 18.90 15.20 22.42
C ALA A 388 20.05 15.01 23.43
N ARG A 389 19.89 15.50 24.67
CA ARG A 389 20.85 15.33 25.77
C ARG A 389 20.51 14.13 26.67
N ASP A 390 19.23 13.95 26.99
CA ASP A 390 18.77 13.05 28.04
C ASP A 390 18.36 11.66 27.49
N TYR A 391 18.04 11.53 26.20
CA TYR A 391 17.55 10.27 25.61
C TYR A 391 18.69 9.27 25.35
N GLN A 392 18.58 8.09 25.98
CA GLN A 392 19.52 6.97 25.84
C GLN A 392 18.88 5.71 25.20
N GLY A 393 17.69 5.87 24.61
CA GLY A 393 16.94 4.76 24.03
C GLY A 393 17.45 4.31 22.64
N PRO A 394 16.86 3.25 22.08
CA PRO A 394 17.30 2.69 20.80
C PRO A 394 17.07 3.64 19.63
N VAL A 395 18.06 3.71 18.73
CA VAL A 395 18.01 4.49 17.49
C VAL A 395 18.14 3.59 16.25
N VAL A 396 17.65 4.08 15.12
CA VAL A 396 17.74 3.41 13.81
C VAL A 396 18.21 4.40 12.74
N ARG A 397 18.71 3.90 11.60
CA ARG A 397 18.94 4.73 10.42
C ARG A 397 17.73 4.68 9.50
N ASP A 398 17.26 5.85 9.07
CA ASP A 398 16.16 5.96 8.12
C ASP A 398 16.60 5.74 6.65
N HIS A 399 15.65 5.83 5.71
CA HIS A 399 15.92 5.68 4.27
C HIS A 399 16.95 6.70 3.72
N TYR A 400 17.10 7.85 4.37
CA TYR A 400 18.04 8.90 4.02
C TYR A 400 19.39 8.74 4.76
N GLY A 401 19.58 7.63 5.48
CA GLY A 401 20.78 7.34 6.26
C GLY A 401 20.90 8.09 7.58
N ARG A 402 19.87 8.84 7.98
CA ARG A 402 19.86 9.71 9.17
C ARG A 402 19.52 8.89 10.42
N THR A 403 20.19 9.19 11.52
CA THR A 403 19.84 8.61 12.83
C THR A 403 18.54 9.22 13.34
N VAL A 404 17.57 8.36 13.69
CA VAL A 404 16.28 8.75 14.28
C VAL A 404 15.96 7.82 15.45
N PRO A 405 15.12 8.22 16.43
CA PRO A 405 14.68 7.31 17.48
C PRO A 405 13.94 6.11 16.87
N LYS A 406 14.12 4.91 17.44
CA LYS A 406 13.44 3.70 16.97
C LYS A 406 11.92 3.91 17.12
N PRO A 407 11.12 3.72 16.06
CA PRO A 407 9.66 3.80 16.15
C PRO A 407 9.11 2.81 17.20
N ALA A 408 8.10 3.24 17.95
CA ALA A 408 7.39 2.39 18.89
C ALA A 408 6.17 1.76 18.20
N VAL A 409 5.97 0.46 18.38
CA VAL A 409 4.79 -0.26 17.91
C VAL A 409 4.32 -1.19 19.02
N GLY A 410 3.03 -1.29 19.23
CA GLY A 410 2.43 -2.23 20.18
C GLY A 410 0.95 -2.46 19.91
N SER A 411 0.41 -3.51 20.51
CA SER A 411 -0.99 -3.91 20.36
C SER A 411 -1.68 -4.12 21.70
N ILE A 412 -3.02 -4.07 21.71
CA ILE A 412 -3.87 -4.28 22.87
C ILE A 412 -5.14 -5.04 22.46
N GLY A 413 -5.48 -6.08 23.22
CA GLY A 413 -6.76 -6.78 23.07
C GLY A 413 -7.88 -6.06 23.82
N LEU A 414 -9.10 -6.11 23.28
CA LEU A 414 -10.32 -5.52 23.83
C LEU A 414 -11.18 -6.53 24.60
N GLY A 415 -10.79 -7.80 24.63
CA GLY A 415 -11.60 -8.92 25.13
C GLY A 415 -12.57 -9.38 24.05
N ASP A 416 -13.68 -8.66 23.93
CA ASP A 416 -14.75 -8.93 22.96
C ASP A 416 -14.72 -7.94 21.78
N PHE A 417 -15.23 -8.39 20.64
CA PHE A 417 -15.45 -7.57 19.45
C PHE A 417 -16.34 -6.34 19.72
N THR A 418 -15.87 -5.16 19.33
CA THR A 418 -16.62 -3.90 19.49
C THR A 418 -16.29 -2.88 18.40
N ALA A 419 -17.18 -1.89 18.24
CA ALA A 419 -16.93 -0.68 17.46
C ALA A 419 -17.06 0.61 18.31
N SER A 420 -17.32 0.48 19.63
CA SER A 420 -17.55 1.59 20.57
C SER A 420 -16.39 2.60 20.57
N SER A 421 -16.70 3.85 20.22
CA SER A 421 -15.80 5.01 20.33
C SER A 421 -15.18 5.09 21.72
N ASP A 422 -15.94 4.91 22.79
CA ASP A 422 -15.40 5.03 24.14
C ASP A 422 -14.43 3.89 24.50
N ARG A 423 -14.73 2.63 24.17
CA ARG A 423 -13.82 1.50 24.42
C ARG A 423 -12.54 1.61 23.59
N ILE A 424 -12.66 1.91 22.29
CA ILE A 424 -11.52 2.01 21.37
C ILE A 424 -10.62 3.19 21.75
N ARG A 425 -11.19 4.37 22.04
CA ARG A 425 -10.45 5.55 22.49
C ARG A 425 -9.74 5.33 23.82
N MET A 426 -10.37 4.66 24.79
CA MET A 426 -9.74 4.34 26.07
C MET A 426 -8.55 3.38 25.89
N ALA A 427 -8.75 2.26 25.18
CA ALA A 427 -7.71 1.28 24.92
C ALA A 427 -6.53 1.87 24.12
N MET A 428 -6.80 2.68 23.10
CA MET A 428 -5.75 3.35 22.31
C MET A 428 -5.00 4.40 23.12
N THR A 429 -5.66 5.09 24.06
CA THR A 429 -5.01 6.02 25.01
C THR A 429 -4.04 5.27 25.91
N MET A 430 -4.48 4.16 26.53
CA MET A 430 -3.63 3.32 27.39
C MET A 430 -2.46 2.72 26.61
N LEU A 431 -2.69 2.32 25.36
CA LEU A 431 -1.65 1.80 24.48
C LEU A 431 -0.60 2.88 24.16
N PHE A 432 -1.02 4.11 23.83
CA PHE A 432 -0.11 5.24 23.64
C PHE A 432 0.73 5.51 24.89
N GLU A 433 0.08 5.64 26.05
CA GLU A 433 0.75 5.89 27.34
C GLU A 433 1.79 4.81 27.70
N ARG A 434 1.57 3.57 27.25
CA ARG A 434 2.46 2.42 27.50
C ARG A 434 3.66 2.35 26.55
N ILE A 435 3.55 2.85 25.31
CA ILE A 435 4.60 2.67 24.27
C ILE A 435 5.29 3.96 23.81
N ALA A 436 4.67 5.13 24.02
CA ALA A 436 5.20 6.41 23.55
C ALA A 436 6.09 7.05 24.61
N ASP A 437 7.36 7.28 24.27
CA ASP A 437 8.34 7.90 25.17
C ASP A 437 8.01 9.39 25.41
N PRO A 438 7.84 9.84 26.67
CA PRO A 438 7.51 11.24 26.99
C PRO A 438 8.61 12.27 26.69
N LEU A 439 9.87 11.84 26.47
CA LEU A 439 10.95 12.75 26.06
C LEU A 439 10.94 13.02 24.56
N LEU A 440 10.36 12.12 23.75
CA LEU A 440 10.44 12.21 22.30
C LEU A 440 9.26 12.98 21.70
N MET A 441 9.53 13.74 20.64
CA MET A 441 8.49 14.37 19.82
C MET A 441 8.00 13.38 18.76
N VAL A 442 6.69 13.37 18.52
CA VAL A 442 6.04 12.49 17.55
C VAL A 442 5.88 13.21 16.20
N ARG A 443 6.18 12.49 15.11
CA ARG A 443 6.02 12.96 13.73
C ARG A 443 5.01 12.16 12.91
N ARG A 444 4.72 10.92 13.32
CA ARG A 444 3.75 10.04 12.67
C ARG A 444 2.99 9.23 13.71
N LEU A 445 1.68 9.10 13.51
CA LEU A 445 0.82 8.19 14.24
C LEU A 445 0.10 7.30 13.22
N THR A 446 -0.12 6.03 13.58
CA THR A 446 -1.03 5.15 12.85
C THR A 446 -1.80 4.31 13.85
N VAL A 447 -3.13 4.47 13.85
CA VAL A 447 -4.05 3.61 14.60
C VAL A 447 -4.57 2.52 13.66
N ILE A 448 -4.68 1.30 14.17
CA ILE A 448 -5.09 0.11 13.42
C ILE A 448 -6.10 -0.65 14.25
N ALA A 449 -7.20 -1.05 13.62
CA ALA A 449 -8.09 -2.10 14.11
C ALA A 449 -7.74 -3.39 13.35
N ASP A 450 -7.25 -4.38 14.09
CA ASP A 450 -6.93 -5.72 13.58
C ASP A 450 -8.15 -6.63 13.74
N ASP A 451 -8.14 -7.79 13.08
CA ASP A 451 -9.14 -8.87 13.23
C ASP A 451 -10.57 -8.32 13.20
N LEU A 452 -10.97 -7.82 12.02
CA LEU A 452 -12.33 -7.33 11.82
C LEU A 452 -13.29 -8.48 11.58
N ALA A 453 -14.52 -8.34 12.08
CA ALA A 453 -15.62 -9.24 11.79
C ALA A 453 -16.94 -8.47 11.70
N THR A 454 -17.82 -8.93 10.80
CA THR A 454 -19.22 -8.50 10.75
C THR A 454 -20.04 -9.12 11.91
N PRO A 455 -21.17 -8.51 12.32
CA PRO A 455 -22.11 -9.15 13.24
C PRO A 455 -22.57 -10.55 12.78
N GLU A 456 -22.71 -10.74 11.48
CA GLU A 456 -23.08 -12.00 10.83
C GLU A 456 -22.01 -13.08 11.01
N GLU A 457 -20.73 -12.77 10.76
CA GLU A 457 -19.61 -13.69 11.02
C GLU A 457 -19.51 -14.06 12.51
N LEU A 458 -19.70 -13.09 13.41
CA LEU A 458 -19.68 -13.33 14.85
C LEU A 458 -20.86 -14.20 15.30
N ALA A 459 -22.03 -14.04 14.70
CA ALA A 459 -23.21 -14.89 14.93
C ALA A 459 -23.05 -16.29 14.33
N ALA A 460 -22.38 -16.43 13.19
CA ALA A 460 -21.95 -17.70 12.62
C ALA A 460 -20.86 -18.41 13.45
N GLY A 461 -20.32 -17.73 14.47
CA GLY A 461 -19.41 -18.30 15.45
C GLY A 461 -17.96 -18.34 14.97
N LYS A 462 -17.49 -17.32 14.22
CA LYS A 462 -16.10 -17.13 13.77
C LYS A 462 -15.09 -17.62 14.83
N ARG A 463 -14.59 -18.84 14.62
CA ARG A 463 -13.57 -19.54 15.38
C ARG A 463 -12.51 -19.96 14.37
N TYR A 464 -11.25 -19.72 14.70
CA TYR A 464 -10.15 -20.13 13.84
C TYR A 464 -10.06 -21.66 13.81
N GLU A 465 -10.39 -22.26 12.67
CA GLU A 465 -9.85 -23.57 12.31
C GLU A 465 -8.56 -23.32 11.53
N GLN A 466 -7.42 -23.52 12.21
CA GLN A 466 -6.19 -23.78 11.50
C GLN A 466 -6.36 -25.16 10.86
N LEU A 467 -6.48 -25.20 9.53
CA LEU A 467 -6.35 -26.46 8.79
C LEU A 467 -4.91 -26.95 8.98
N ASP A 468 -4.70 -27.90 9.90
CA ASP A 468 -3.44 -28.62 9.94
C ASP A 468 -3.37 -29.52 8.70
N LEU A 469 -2.29 -29.42 7.95
CA LEU A 469 -2.13 -30.08 6.65
C LEU A 469 -2.01 -31.61 6.79
N PHE A 470 -1.99 -32.12 8.02
CA PHE A 470 -1.75 -33.51 8.37
C PHE A 470 -2.89 -34.20 9.15
N ASP A 471 -3.93 -33.47 9.60
CA ASP A 471 -5.06 -34.05 10.36
C ASP A 471 -5.85 -35.12 9.56
N GLY A 472 -5.74 -35.10 8.23
CA GLY A 472 -6.34 -36.11 7.34
C GLY A 472 -5.54 -37.42 7.17
N LEU A 473 -4.39 -37.59 7.85
CA LEU A 473 -3.50 -38.75 7.68
C LEU A 473 -3.51 -39.74 8.85
N GLU A 474 -4.16 -39.44 9.97
CA GLU A 474 -4.32 -40.36 11.12
C GLU A 474 -5.68 -41.08 11.16
N SER A 475 -6.20 -41.52 10.00
CA SER A 475 -7.39 -42.38 9.97
C SER A 475 -7.37 -43.43 8.85
N ASP A 476 -6.39 -44.33 8.86
CA ASP A 476 -6.51 -45.60 8.12
C ASP A 476 -5.98 -46.81 8.91
N GLY A 477 -6.59 -47.01 10.09
CA GLY A 477 -6.46 -48.23 10.89
C GLY A 477 -7.26 -49.40 10.30
N GLY A 478 -7.03 -49.74 9.03
CA GLY A 478 -7.70 -50.82 8.29
C GLY A 478 -6.86 -52.11 8.25
N GLY A 479 -7.24 -53.12 9.02
CA GLY A 479 -6.46 -54.36 9.14
C GLY A 479 -6.42 -55.21 7.87
N GLY A 480 -5.21 -55.58 7.44
CA GLY A 480 -4.96 -56.58 6.39
C GLY A 480 -3.80 -57.50 6.78
N SER A 481 -4.06 -58.79 6.96
CA SER A 481 -3.06 -59.81 7.30
C SER A 481 -2.45 -60.44 6.05
N VAL A 482 -1.13 -60.69 6.07
CA VAL A 482 -0.40 -61.70 5.25
C VAL A 482 1.06 -61.79 5.79
N PRO A 483 1.75 -62.96 5.74
CA PRO A 483 2.79 -63.28 6.72
C PRO A 483 4.26 -62.99 6.32
N MET A 484 5.11 -63.04 7.36
CA MET A 484 6.58 -62.96 7.33
C MET A 484 7.26 -64.00 6.40
N PRO A 485 8.45 -63.67 5.88
CA PRO A 485 9.57 -64.59 5.81
C PRO A 485 10.70 -64.22 6.80
N SER A 486 11.37 -65.25 7.31
CA SER A 486 12.51 -65.19 8.24
C SER A 486 13.86 -64.86 7.57
N GLY A 487 14.80 -64.26 8.31
CA GLY A 487 16.20 -64.12 7.91
C GLY A 487 17.10 -63.56 9.02
N ASP A 488 18.16 -64.29 9.37
CA ASP A 488 19.03 -64.10 10.55
C ASP A 488 20.07 -62.96 10.49
N ALA A 489 20.54 -62.57 11.70
CA ALA A 489 21.87 -62.04 12.05
C ALA A 489 22.31 -60.66 11.48
N ALA A 490 22.99 -59.77 12.22
CA ALA A 490 24.06 -60.01 13.20
C ALA A 490 24.27 -58.85 14.20
N VAL A 491 25.14 -59.07 15.18
CA VAL A 491 25.50 -58.19 16.30
C VAL A 491 26.66 -57.24 15.95
N ALA A 492 26.63 -55.99 16.46
CA ALA A 492 27.83 -55.22 16.78
C ALA A 492 27.54 -54.14 17.85
N ASP A 493 28.16 -54.27 19.03
CA ASP A 493 28.23 -53.22 20.06
C ASP A 493 29.20 -52.11 19.67
N SER A 494 28.98 -50.87 20.15
CA SER A 494 30.01 -50.17 20.94
C SER A 494 29.53 -48.89 21.65
N GLU A 495 29.53 -48.98 22.98
CA GLU A 495 30.08 -48.02 23.95
C GLU A 495 29.41 -46.64 24.21
N VAL A 496 29.04 -46.49 25.49
CA VAL A 496 28.69 -45.26 26.22
C VAL A 496 29.85 -44.95 27.20
N PRO A 497 30.11 -43.69 27.54
CA PRO A 497 30.06 -43.29 28.96
C PRO A 497 29.22 -41.99 29.15
N ASP A 498 28.33 -41.85 30.15
CA ASP A 498 28.55 -41.76 31.62
C ASP A 498 29.47 -40.57 32.01
N MET A 499 29.17 -39.71 33.00
CA MET A 499 28.07 -39.53 33.97
C MET A 499 27.80 -38.00 34.15
N GLU A 500 26.63 -37.49 34.56
CA GLU A 500 26.09 -37.28 35.93
C GLU A 500 25.04 -36.11 35.79
N GLY A 501 24.16 -35.72 36.72
CA GLY A 501 23.76 -36.21 38.04
C GLY A 501 22.92 -35.14 38.79
N GLY A 502 21.61 -35.35 39.02
CA GLY A 502 20.76 -34.28 39.61
C GLY A 502 19.26 -34.56 39.82
N THR A 503 18.95 -35.20 40.94
CA THR A 503 17.62 -35.31 41.63
C THR A 503 16.82 -33.98 41.75
N ALA A 504 15.48 -33.92 41.93
CA ALA A 504 14.48 -34.94 42.31
C ALA A 504 12.99 -34.50 42.18
N LYS A 505 12.12 -35.54 42.14
CA LYS A 505 10.76 -35.67 42.75
C LYS A 505 9.55 -34.87 42.24
N THR A 506 8.75 -35.61 41.49
CA THR A 506 7.28 -35.66 41.48
C THR A 506 6.61 -35.77 42.87
N VAL A 507 5.36 -35.30 42.95
CA VAL A 507 4.32 -35.83 43.85
C VAL A 507 3.02 -36.03 43.05
N ARG A 508 2.35 -37.16 43.23
CA ARG A 508 1.04 -37.49 42.60
C ARG A 508 -0.09 -37.41 43.63
N GLY A 509 -1.23 -36.86 43.20
CA GLY A 509 -2.54 -37.53 43.28
C GLY A 509 -3.34 -37.52 44.60
N ALA A 510 -4.64 -37.22 44.48
CA ALA A 510 -5.73 -37.85 45.23
C ALA A 510 -7.05 -37.72 44.44
N THR A 511 -7.96 -38.68 44.61
CA THR A 511 -9.19 -38.89 43.84
C THR A 511 -10.47 -38.76 44.69
N SER A 512 -11.63 -39.03 44.08
CA SER A 512 -12.99 -39.14 44.66
C SER A 512 -13.75 -37.81 44.87
N GLY A 513 -15.08 -37.77 44.72
CA GLY A 513 -16.02 -38.83 44.31
C GLY A 513 -17.43 -38.26 44.14
N ALA A 514 -18.29 -38.92 43.35
CA ALA A 514 -19.65 -38.46 43.07
C ALA A 514 -20.69 -39.08 44.00
N THR A 515 -21.75 -38.32 44.34
CA THR A 515 -23.01 -38.87 44.88
C THR A 515 -24.22 -38.07 44.39
N THR A 516 -25.30 -38.82 44.14
CA THR A 516 -26.59 -38.40 43.58
C THR A 516 -27.59 -37.92 44.65
N GLY A 517 -28.53 -37.05 44.29
CA GLY A 517 -29.71 -36.73 45.10
C GLY A 517 -30.85 -36.14 44.28
N THR A 518 -32.06 -36.69 44.40
CA THR A 518 -33.21 -36.38 43.54
C THR A 518 -34.23 -35.46 44.24
N SER A 519 -35.00 -34.71 43.43
CA SER A 519 -36.22 -33.90 43.62
C SER A 519 -37.21 -34.33 44.75
N PRO A 520 -38.22 -33.51 45.19
CA PRO A 520 -38.90 -32.46 44.38
C PRO A 520 -39.50 -31.20 45.09
N GLY A 521 -39.98 -30.25 44.26
CA GLY A 521 -41.26 -29.56 44.50
C GLY A 521 -41.25 -28.04 44.67
N GLY A 522 -42.25 -27.38 44.06
CA GLY A 522 -42.66 -26.00 44.36
C GLY A 522 -41.95 -24.91 43.54
N GLY A 523 -42.70 -24.18 42.71
CA GLY A 523 -42.19 -23.03 41.97
C GLY A 523 -42.53 -21.69 42.65
N ASP A 524 -41.77 -20.66 42.30
CA ASP A 524 -42.25 -19.28 42.32
C ASP A 524 -41.63 -18.52 41.13
N GLY A 525 -42.35 -17.52 40.60
CA GLY A 525 -41.97 -16.80 39.39
C GLY A 525 -41.20 -15.52 39.71
N GLY A 526 -40.09 -15.25 39.01
CA GLY A 526 -39.38 -13.98 39.20
C GLY A 526 -38.11 -13.78 38.37
N LEU A 527 -38.22 -13.00 37.30
CA LEU A 527 -37.16 -12.10 36.82
C LEU A 527 -35.79 -12.72 36.50
N ALA A 528 -35.74 -13.62 35.51
CA ALA A 528 -34.52 -13.86 34.74
C ALA A 528 -34.59 -13.15 33.37
N GLY A 529 -33.50 -12.49 32.95
CA GLY A 529 -33.26 -12.12 31.55
C GLY A 529 -33.79 -10.76 31.05
N ARG A 530 -33.31 -9.63 31.61
CA ARG A 530 -33.31 -8.37 30.83
C ARG A 530 -32.17 -7.42 31.21
N ARG A 531 -31.52 -6.87 30.18
CA ARG A 531 -30.48 -5.81 30.14
C ARG A 531 -29.01 -6.22 30.30
N ILE A 532 -28.39 -6.55 29.15
CA ILE A 532 -27.01 -6.12 28.83
C ILE A 532 -26.92 -5.44 27.44
N GLY A 533 -27.84 -5.70 26.49
CA GLY A 533 -27.78 -5.11 25.13
C GLY A 533 -28.03 -3.60 25.01
N GLY A 534 -28.77 -2.97 25.94
CA GLY A 534 -29.32 -1.63 25.72
C GLY A 534 -28.34 -0.44 25.66
N ALA A 535 -27.09 -0.60 26.08
CA ALA A 535 -26.10 0.48 26.05
C ALA A 535 -25.26 0.49 24.76
N ALA A 536 -24.80 -0.67 24.31
CA ALA A 536 -24.02 -0.80 23.07
C ALA A 536 -24.88 -0.45 21.84
N ASP A 537 -26.11 -0.96 21.78
CA ASP A 537 -27.07 -0.65 20.71
C ASP A 537 -27.41 0.85 20.65
N HIS A 538 -27.33 1.57 21.78
CA HIS A 538 -27.58 3.01 21.86
C HIS A 538 -26.37 3.83 21.40
N GLU A 539 -25.15 3.45 21.78
CA GLU A 539 -23.90 4.07 21.30
C GLU A 539 -23.78 3.92 19.77
N GLU A 540 -23.97 2.71 19.25
CA GLU A 540 -23.90 2.44 17.81
C GLU A 540 -24.96 3.24 17.02
N HIS A 541 -26.17 3.43 17.58
CA HIS A 541 -27.21 4.27 16.98
C HIS A 541 -26.83 5.76 16.95
N ILE A 542 -26.18 6.28 17.99
CA ILE A 542 -25.65 7.65 18.03
C ILE A 542 -24.53 7.80 16.98
N GLU A 543 -23.58 6.86 16.95
CA GLU A 543 -22.47 6.86 15.99
C GLU A 543 -22.95 6.81 14.54
N ARG A 544 -23.96 5.99 14.24
CA ARG A 544 -24.62 5.94 12.92
C ARG A 544 -25.32 7.26 12.57
N THR A 545 -26.02 7.87 13.52
CA THR A 545 -26.65 9.19 13.34
C THR A 545 -25.60 10.29 13.08
N LEU A 546 -24.46 10.25 13.77
CA LEU A 546 -23.33 11.16 13.54
C LEU A 546 -22.72 10.96 12.14
N LEU A 547 -22.60 9.72 11.66
CA LEU A 547 -22.16 9.42 10.30
C LEU A 547 -23.12 9.99 9.26
N ASP A 548 -24.42 9.78 9.40
CA ASP A 548 -25.42 10.29 8.45
C ASP A 548 -25.39 11.83 8.34
N ILE A 549 -25.26 12.53 9.47
CA ILE A 549 -25.07 13.99 9.50
C ILE A 549 -23.76 14.38 8.81
N LYS A 550 -22.65 13.70 9.10
CA LYS A 550 -21.34 13.96 8.49
C LYS A 550 -21.30 13.67 6.98
N GLN A 551 -22.05 12.68 6.51
CA GLN A 551 -22.19 12.37 5.08
C GLN A 551 -23.00 13.46 4.36
N ARG A 552 -24.11 13.92 4.96
CA ARG A 552 -25.03 14.89 4.35
C ARG A 552 -24.52 16.34 4.39
N PHE A 553 -23.86 16.73 5.48
CA PHE A 553 -23.47 18.13 5.73
C PHE A 553 -21.94 18.34 5.80
N GLY A 554 -21.15 17.27 5.60
CA GLY A 554 -19.69 17.30 5.61
C GLY A 554 -19.07 16.88 6.95
N ARG A 555 -17.82 16.40 6.92
CA ARG A 555 -17.14 15.78 8.07
C ARG A 555 -17.06 16.66 9.32
N ASN A 556 -17.04 17.98 9.15
CA ASN A 556 -17.01 18.98 10.23
C ASN A 556 -18.40 19.50 10.66
N ALA A 557 -19.51 18.93 10.16
CA ALA A 557 -20.86 19.29 10.59
C ALA A 557 -21.13 18.95 12.07
N VAL A 558 -20.42 17.94 12.60
CA VAL A 558 -20.35 17.66 14.04
C VAL A 558 -18.88 17.42 14.42
N VAL A 559 -18.41 18.11 15.45
CA VAL A 559 -17.07 17.97 16.03
C VAL A 559 -17.20 17.69 17.53
N LYS A 560 -16.32 16.87 18.10
CA LYS A 560 -16.26 16.68 19.56
C LYS A 560 -15.48 17.84 20.18
N ALA A 561 -15.74 18.16 21.45
CA ALA A 561 -15.05 19.25 22.15
C ALA A 561 -13.52 19.08 22.17
N MET A 562 -13.03 17.84 22.21
CA MET A 562 -11.60 17.51 22.11
C MET A 562 -10.98 17.85 20.75
N ASP A 563 -11.75 17.86 19.65
CA ASP A 563 -11.28 18.31 18.32
C ASP A 563 -11.04 19.84 18.27
N MET A 564 -11.37 20.56 19.35
CA MET A 564 -11.19 22.01 19.52
C MET A 564 -10.12 22.37 20.58
N GLU A 565 -9.46 21.38 21.19
CA GLU A 565 -8.34 21.61 22.11
C GLU A 565 -7.09 22.14 21.37
N GLU A 566 -6.19 22.84 22.06
CA GLU A 566 -4.94 23.29 21.46
C GLU A 566 -4.05 22.09 21.06
N GLY A 567 -3.63 22.05 19.80
CA GLY A 567 -2.91 20.91 19.21
C GLY A 567 -3.79 19.78 18.67
N ALA A 568 -5.12 19.90 18.77
CA ALA A 568 -6.07 19.04 18.06
C ALA A 568 -5.88 19.13 16.53
N THR A 569 -6.11 18.02 15.83
CA THR A 569 -5.98 17.94 14.36
C THR A 569 -7.25 17.44 13.66
N GLY A 570 -8.28 17.03 14.40
CA GLY A 570 -9.51 16.43 13.87
C GLY A 570 -10.19 17.32 12.81
N ILE A 571 -10.35 18.61 13.10
CA ILE A 571 -10.99 19.59 12.20
C ILE A 571 -10.18 19.78 10.90
N GLU A 572 -8.86 19.87 10.99
CA GLU A 572 -7.97 20.01 9.82
C GLU A 572 -7.93 18.73 8.98
N ARG A 573 -7.80 17.57 9.62
CA ARG A 573 -7.78 16.24 8.99
C ARG A 573 -9.09 15.96 8.24
N ASN A 574 -10.22 16.40 8.79
CA ASN A 574 -11.53 16.30 8.13
C ASN A 574 -11.61 17.11 6.83
N MET A 575 -10.82 18.17 6.68
CA MET A 575 -10.68 18.96 5.45
C MET A 575 -9.60 18.41 4.49
N GLN A 576 -9.12 17.19 4.71
CA GLN A 576 -8.07 16.57 3.90
C GLN A 576 -8.51 15.25 3.24
N ILE A 577 -7.90 14.97 2.10
CA ILE A 577 -7.91 13.68 1.39
C ILE A 577 -6.44 13.35 1.08
N GLY A 578 -5.98 12.15 1.47
CA GLY A 578 -4.57 11.74 1.28
C GLY A 578 -3.52 12.63 1.97
N GLY A 579 -3.89 13.39 3.00
CA GLY A 579 -2.99 14.34 3.70
C GLY A 579 -2.82 15.71 3.02
N HIS A 580 -3.65 16.01 2.01
CA HIS A 580 -3.72 17.28 1.30
C HIS A 580 -5.15 17.84 1.38
N ARG A 581 -5.30 19.17 1.24
CA ARG A 581 -6.62 19.82 1.26
C ARG A 581 -7.55 19.17 0.23
N ALA A 582 -8.78 18.85 0.67
CA ALA A 582 -9.79 18.16 -0.12
C ALA A 582 -10.18 18.94 -1.38
#